data_AF-A0A1Z5L1A2-F1
#
_entry.id   AF-A0A1Z5L1A2-F1
#
_cell.length_a   1.000
_cell.length_b   1.000
_cell.length_c   1.000
_cell.angle_alpha   90.00
_cell.angle_beta   90.00
_cell.angle_gamma   90.00
#
_symmetry.space_group_name_H-M   'P 1'
#
loop_
_entity.id
_entity.type
_entity.pdbx_description
1 polymer ?
#
loop_
_entity_poly.entity_id
_entity_poly.type
_entity_poly.pdbx_seq_one_letter_code
_entity_poly.pdbx_strand_id
1 'polypeptide(L)'
;MSFRSVTWSVSSILRSSLRKTNPPITRGNQRFYCAHAVNRHTWRTHTCGQLRSEDVGKVVTLCGWVQFKRLTKFLVVRDAYGSTQVLIPEDEEASAKLVQSLPLESVVQITGKVIERPRDQKNKDLSTGEVEVVCQQVKVLNTAKSDIPFQIRDFQKKREQLRLQYRYLDLRSPEMSRSQGRLLKDLGTKRIRTFLQGKLKWCVSR
;
A
#
# COMPACT_ATOMS: atom_id res chain seq x y z
N MET A 1 17.77 -49.46 58.37
CA MET A 1 17.70 -48.15 59.05
C MET A 1 16.66 -47.29 58.34
N SER A 2 15.77 -46.70 59.13
CA SER A 2 14.64 -45.83 58.77
C SER A 2 14.97 -44.74 57.75
N PHE A 3 14.07 -44.43 56.80
CA PHE A 3 13.20 -43.25 56.91
C PHE A 3 12.10 -43.25 55.84
N ARG A 4 10.88 -42.94 56.31
CA ARG A 4 9.63 -42.82 55.56
C ARG A 4 9.53 -41.46 54.84
N SER A 5 8.48 -41.37 54.02
CA SER A 5 7.65 -40.20 53.67
C SER A 5 8.07 -39.44 52.41
N VAL A 6 7.19 -38.93 51.54
CA VAL A 6 5.71 -38.89 51.43
C VAL A 6 5.43 -38.51 49.97
N THR A 7 4.42 -39.12 49.35
CA THR A 7 3.85 -38.76 48.04
C THR A 7 2.99 -37.51 48.15
N TRP A 8 3.10 -36.54 47.23
CA TRP A 8 1.97 -35.69 46.81
C TRP A 8 2.11 -35.30 45.32
N SER A 9 1.09 -35.69 44.56
CA SER A 9 0.77 -35.22 43.23
C SER A 9 0.16 -33.82 43.31
N VAL A 10 0.61 -32.88 42.47
CA VAL A 10 -0.16 -31.67 42.15
C VAL A 10 -0.12 -31.41 40.65
N SER A 11 -1.30 -31.48 40.09
CA SER A 11 -1.68 -31.13 38.73
C SER A 11 -1.40 -29.67 38.38
N SER A 12 -1.36 -29.41 37.07
CA SER A 12 -1.59 -28.12 36.42
C SER A 12 -0.51 -27.05 36.53
N ILE A 13 0.06 -26.67 35.38
CA ILE A 13 -0.18 -25.38 34.74
C ILE A 13 0.33 -25.51 33.30
N LEU A 14 -0.63 -25.67 32.39
CA LEU A 14 -0.43 -25.48 30.96
C LEU A 14 -0.10 -23.98 30.75
N ARG A 15 1.11 -23.65 30.33
CA ARG A 15 1.40 -22.40 29.61
C ARG A 15 2.01 -22.74 28.27
N SER A 16 1.13 -22.96 27.30
CA SER A 16 1.45 -22.99 25.88
C SER A 16 1.91 -21.60 25.43
N SER A 17 3.20 -21.29 25.59
CA SER A 17 3.82 -20.17 24.88
C SER A 17 4.17 -20.65 23.46
N LEU A 18 3.22 -20.47 22.55
CA LEU A 18 3.43 -20.56 21.11
C LEU A 18 4.46 -19.50 20.68
N ARG A 19 5.74 -19.82 20.83
CA ARG A 19 6.81 -19.14 20.11
C ARG A 19 6.66 -19.52 18.64
N LYS A 20 6.00 -18.66 17.86
CA LYS A 20 6.04 -18.70 16.40
C LYS A 20 7.49 -18.52 15.97
N THR A 21 8.16 -19.62 15.66
CA THR A 21 9.47 -19.63 15.01
C THR A 21 9.26 -19.15 13.57
N ASN A 22 9.84 -18.00 13.22
CA ASN A 22 9.90 -17.58 11.81
C ASN A 22 10.69 -18.62 11.01
N PRO A 23 10.23 -19.01 9.81
CA PRO A 23 10.98 -19.96 8.97
C PRO A 23 12.29 -19.32 8.48
N PRO A 24 13.33 -20.14 8.23
CA PRO A 24 14.66 -19.67 7.85
C PRO A 24 14.64 -19.07 6.44
N ILE A 25 15.27 -17.89 6.29
CA ILE A 25 15.40 -17.17 5.02
C ILE A 25 16.45 -17.89 4.16
N THR A 26 16.02 -18.73 3.22
CA THR A 26 16.90 -19.31 2.21
C THR A 26 17.35 -18.23 1.21
N ARG A 27 18.66 -18.02 1.11
CA ARG A 27 19.31 -17.13 0.14
C ARG A 27 19.18 -17.68 -1.28
N GLY A 28 18.12 -17.29 -1.98
CA GLY A 28 17.96 -17.45 -3.41
C GLY A 28 17.92 -16.09 -4.08
N ASN A 29 18.48 -16.01 -5.29
CA ASN A 29 18.74 -14.82 -6.11
C ASN A 29 17.45 -14.05 -6.49
N GLN A 30 16.76 -13.46 -5.52
CA GLN A 30 15.55 -12.69 -5.73
C GLN A 30 15.92 -11.23 -5.95
N ARG A 31 15.59 -10.71 -7.13
CA ARG A 31 15.44 -9.26 -7.36
C ARG A 31 14.64 -8.72 -6.18
N PHE A 32 15.23 -7.79 -5.43
CA PHE A 32 14.65 -7.17 -4.22
C PHE A 32 13.37 -6.40 -4.57
N TYR A 33 12.25 -7.10 -4.78
CA TYR A 33 10.93 -6.55 -4.57
C TYR A 33 10.57 -6.89 -3.13
N CYS A 34 10.96 -6.03 -2.19
CA CYS A 34 10.45 -6.13 -0.83
C CYS A 34 8.93 -6.18 -0.91
N ALA A 35 8.32 -7.26 -0.43
CA ALA A 35 6.91 -7.28 -0.07
C ALA A 35 6.72 -6.09 0.90
N HIS A 36 6.10 -5.02 0.43
CA HIS A 36 5.96 -3.79 1.20
C HIS A 36 4.93 -4.04 2.29
N ALA A 37 5.39 -4.56 3.43
CA ALA A 37 4.56 -4.74 4.60
C ALA A 37 3.89 -3.41 4.94
N VAL A 38 2.57 -3.39 4.87
CA VAL A 38 1.78 -2.21 5.19
C VAL A 38 2.05 -1.85 6.65
N ASN A 39 2.27 -0.56 6.92
CA ASN A 39 2.54 -0.09 8.27
C ASN A 39 1.35 -0.44 9.18
N ARG A 40 1.64 -1.13 10.29
CA ARG A 40 0.65 -1.59 11.29
C ARG A 40 -0.22 -0.45 11.84
N HIS A 41 0.27 0.78 11.80
CA HIS A 41 -0.41 1.97 12.35
C HIS A 41 -1.26 2.71 11.30
N THR A 42 -1.74 2.02 10.26
CA THR A 42 -2.54 2.66 9.20
C THR A 42 -3.90 1.98 9.05
N TRP A 43 -4.91 2.76 8.64
CA TRP A 43 -6.27 2.26 8.36
C TRP A 43 -6.37 1.41 7.08
N ARG A 44 -5.24 1.15 6.40
CA ARG A 44 -5.17 0.34 5.18
C ARG A 44 -4.62 -1.05 5.50
N THR A 45 -5.08 -2.03 4.73
CA THR A 45 -4.62 -3.42 4.84
C THR A 45 -3.53 -3.74 3.83
N HIS A 46 -3.67 -3.21 2.61
CA HIS A 46 -2.79 -3.45 1.47
C HIS A 46 -2.41 -2.11 0.83
N THR A 47 -1.27 -2.07 0.14
CA THR A 47 -0.96 -0.94 -0.75
C THR A 47 -1.59 -1.19 -2.12
N CYS A 48 -1.96 -0.12 -2.84
CA CYS A 48 -2.56 -0.26 -4.16
C CYS A 48 -1.65 -1.00 -5.16
N GLY A 49 -0.32 -0.87 -5.04
CA GLY A 49 0.63 -1.54 -5.95
C GLY A 49 0.90 -3.02 -5.64
N GLN A 50 0.47 -3.53 -4.48
CA GLN A 50 0.85 -4.87 -4.01
C GLN A 50 -0.08 -5.99 -4.49
N LEU A 51 -1.32 -5.69 -4.85
CA LEU A 51 -2.32 -6.72 -5.16
C LEU A 51 -1.90 -7.60 -6.34
N ARG A 52 -2.03 -8.92 -6.18
CA ARG A 52 -1.75 -9.94 -7.21
C ARG A 52 -2.91 -10.94 -7.31
N SER A 53 -2.83 -11.83 -8.29
CA SER A 53 -3.81 -12.93 -8.47
C SER A 53 -3.94 -13.83 -7.23
N GLU A 54 -2.89 -13.94 -6.40
CA GLU A 54 -2.93 -14.65 -5.12
C GLU A 54 -3.83 -14.01 -4.04
N ASP A 55 -4.26 -12.75 -4.25
CA ASP A 55 -5.13 -12.02 -3.34
C ASP A 55 -6.62 -12.10 -3.72
N VAL A 56 -6.94 -12.79 -4.81
CA VAL A 56 -8.32 -12.96 -5.29
C VAL A 56 -9.17 -13.61 -4.21
N GLY A 57 -10.35 -13.03 -3.97
CA GLY A 57 -11.28 -13.46 -2.94
C GLY A 57 -11.11 -12.78 -1.58
N LYS A 58 -9.97 -12.14 -1.31
CA LYS A 58 -9.73 -11.43 -0.05
C LYS A 58 -10.47 -10.08 -0.01
N VAL A 59 -10.90 -9.69 1.19
CA VAL A 59 -11.40 -8.34 1.45
C VAL A 59 -10.23 -7.45 1.83
N VAL A 60 -10.06 -6.35 1.11
CA VAL A 60 -8.95 -5.42 1.28
C VAL A 60 -9.48 -4.00 1.46
N THR A 61 -8.85 -3.27 2.37
CA THR A 61 -9.00 -1.82 2.50
C THR A 61 -7.79 -1.13 1.89
N LEU A 62 -8.05 -0.31 0.88
CA LEU A 62 -7.09 0.53 0.17
C LEU A 62 -7.35 2.00 0.48
N CYS A 63 -6.27 2.78 0.61
CA CYS A 63 -6.36 4.22 0.74
C CYS A 63 -5.47 4.88 -0.31
N GLY A 64 -5.98 5.91 -0.98
CA GLY A 64 -5.21 6.60 -2.01
C GLY A 64 -5.93 7.78 -2.63
N TRP A 65 -5.34 8.29 -3.71
CA TRP A 65 -5.87 9.39 -4.50
C TRP A 65 -6.64 8.87 -5.71
N VAL A 66 -7.76 9.51 -6.03
CA VAL A 66 -8.51 9.25 -7.26
C VAL A 66 -7.71 9.79 -8.45
N GLN A 67 -7.11 8.90 -9.23
CA GLN A 67 -6.32 9.29 -10.39
C GLN A 67 -7.19 9.49 -11.63
N PHE A 68 -8.16 8.61 -11.84
CA PHE A 68 -9.02 8.62 -13.01
C PHE A 68 -10.35 7.96 -12.68
N LYS A 69 -11.43 8.45 -13.27
CA LYS A 69 -12.76 7.86 -13.18
C LYS A 69 -13.34 7.68 -14.58
N ARG A 70 -14.02 6.57 -14.82
CA ARG A 70 -14.71 6.30 -16.08
C ARG A 70 -16.18 6.09 -15.79
N LEU A 71 -17.00 7.03 -16.26
CA LEU A 71 -18.44 7.09 -15.95
C LEU A 71 -18.63 6.98 -14.42
N THR A 72 -19.55 6.11 -13.99
CA THR A 72 -19.85 5.83 -12.57
C THR A 72 -19.37 4.45 -12.12
N LYS A 73 -18.81 3.63 -13.02
CA LYS A 73 -18.51 2.21 -12.77
C LYS A 73 -17.06 1.93 -12.40
N PHE A 74 -16.10 2.65 -13.01
CA PHE A 74 -14.68 2.38 -12.79
C PHE A 74 -13.96 3.56 -12.18
N LEU A 75 -13.18 3.27 -11.14
CA LEU A 75 -12.35 4.21 -10.44
C LEU A 75 -10.92 3.68 -10.39
N VAL A 76 -9.93 4.49 -10.76
CA VAL A 76 -8.52 4.15 -10.61
C VAL A 76 -7.97 4.90 -9.41
N VAL A 77 -7.59 4.14 -8.39
CA VAL A 77 -7.05 4.65 -7.13
C VAL A 77 -5.54 4.47 -7.15
N ARG A 78 -4.81 5.52 -6.82
CA ARG A 78 -3.36 5.56 -6.85
C ARG A 78 -2.79 5.84 -5.47
N ASP A 79 -1.68 5.19 -5.17
CA ASP A 79 -0.84 5.39 -4.01
C ASP A 79 0.63 5.59 -4.48
N ALA A 80 1.54 5.89 -3.56
CA ALA A 80 2.97 6.02 -3.83
C ALA A 80 3.60 4.77 -4.47
N TYR A 81 3.02 3.59 -4.18
CA TYR A 81 3.53 2.29 -4.61
C TYR A 81 2.95 1.82 -5.96
N GLY A 82 1.84 2.39 -6.41
CA GLY A 82 1.15 1.94 -7.63
C GLY A 82 -0.31 2.36 -7.67
N SER A 83 -1.05 1.81 -8.64
CA SER A 83 -2.46 2.11 -8.86
C SER A 83 -3.26 0.82 -8.99
N THR A 84 -4.49 0.82 -8.50
CA THR A 84 -5.44 -0.30 -8.63
C THR A 84 -6.73 0.21 -9.25
N GLN A 85 -7.38 -0.63 -10.05
CA GLN A 85 -8.74 -0.38 -10.52
C GLN A 85 -9.74 -0.90 -9.49
N VAL A 86 -10.74 -0.08 -9.23
CA VAL A 86 -11.88 -0.36 -8.37
C VAL A 86 -13.12 -0.34 -9.26
N LEU A 87 -13.90 -1.41 -9.19
CA LEU A 87 -15.21 -1.56 -9.82
C LEU A 87 -16.28 -1.21 -8.79
N ILE A 88 -17.20 -0.34 -9.15
CA ILE A 88 -18.36 0.01 -8.32
C ILE A 88 -19.53 -0.81 -8.87
N PRO A 89 -20.15 -1.68 -8.05
CA PRO A 89 -21.32 -2.44 -8.47
C PRO A 89 -22.50 -1.50 -8.76
N GLU A 90 -23.32 -1.86 -9.75
CA GLU A 90 -24.49 -1.06 -10.14
C GLU A 90 -25.56 -0.99 -9.05
N ASP A 91 -25.63 -2.02 -8.20
CA ASP A 91 -26.57 -2.11 -7.08
C ASP A 91 -26.35 -1.02 -6.01
N GLU A 92 -25.16 -0.39 -5.97
CA GLU A 92 -24.84 0.69 -5.04
C GLU A 92 -24.94 2.09 -5.68
N GLU A 93 -26.17 2.57 -5.87
CA GLU A 93 -26.41 3.91 -6.41
C GLU A 93 -25.74 5.03 -5.60
N ALA A 94 -25.66 4.89 -4.27
CA ALA A 94 -25.03 5.88 -3.40
C ALA A 94 -23.53 6.01 -3.69
N SER A 95 -22.82 4.89 -3.79
CA SER A 95 -21.40 4.83 -4.13
C SER A 95 -21.15 5.37 -5.54
N ALA A 96 -22.02 5.05 -6.51
CA ALA A 96 -21.95 5.56 -7.88
C ALA A 96 -22.11 7.09 -7.94
N LYS A 97 -23.11 7.66 -7.24
CA LYS A 97 -23.34 9.12 -7.16
C LYS A 97 -22.17 9.84 -6.48
N LEU A 98 -21.63 9.28 -5.40
CA LEU A 98 -20.44 9.82 -4.72
C LEU A 98 -19.23 9.87 -5.66
N VAL A 99 -18.98 8.81 -6.44
CA VAL A 99 -17.83 8.77 -7.35
C VAL A 99 -18.00 9.74 -8.52
N GLN A 100 -19.23 9.98 -8.96
CA GLN A 100 -19.53 10.98 -9.98
C GLN A 100 -19.20 12.40 -9.51
N SER A 101 -19.59 12.75 -8.28
CA SER A 101 -19.39 14.09 -7.72
C SER A 101 -17.94 14.36 -7.28
N LEU A 102 -17.16 13.31 -6.99
CA LEU A 102 -15.79 13.45 -6.51
C LEU A 102 -14.85 14.08 -7.57
N PRO A 103 -14.15 15.18 -7.25
CA PRO A 103 -13.10 15.70 -8.11
C PRO A 103 -11.89 14.76 -8.13
N LEU A 104 -11.10 14.85 -9.22
CA LEU A 104 -9.84 14.12 -9.33
C LEU A 104 -8.88 14.53 -8.21
N GLU A 105 -7.97 13.63 -7.84
CA GLU A 105 -7.02 13.78 -6.73
C GLU A 105 -7.64 13.87 -5.33
N SER A 106 -8.93 13.58 -5.19
CA SER A 106 -9.57 13.40 -3.88
C SER A 106 -9.01 12.16 -3.16
N VAL A 107 -8.91 12.24 -1.83
CA VAL A 107 -8.41 11.16 -0.98
C VAL A 107 -9.57 10.28 -0.54
N VAL A 108 -9.49 9.00 -0.87
CA VAL A 108 -10.53 8.01 -0.60
C VAL A 108 -9.96 6.80 0.13
N GLN A 109 -10.80 6.22 0.97
CA GLN A 109 -10.63 4.91 1.56
C GLN A 109 -11.70 3.99 1.00
N ILE A 110 -11.28 2.86 0.43
CA ILE A 110 -12.15 1.90 -0.23
C ILE A 110 -11.93 0.55 0.41
N THR A 111 -13.01 -0.07 0.87
CA THR A 111 -13.02 -1.47 1.30
C THR A 111 -13.77 -2.27 0.25
N GLY A 112 -13.18 -3.38 -0.19
CA GLY A 112 -13.76 -4.19 -1.24
C GLY A 112 -13.13 -5.56 -1.39
N LYS A 113 -13.73 -6.39 -2.23
CA LYS A 113 -13.26 -7.75 -2.51
C LYS A 113 -12.41 -7.77 -3.77
N VAL A 114 -11.24 -8.41 -3.71
CA VAL A 114 -10.37 -8.58 -4.88
C VAL A 114 -10.98 -9.64 -5.80
N ILE A 115 -11.09 -9.32 -7.08
CA ILE A 115 -11.52 -10.24 -8.14
C ILE A 115 -10.51 -10.24 -9.28
N GLU A 116 -10.47 -11.32 -10.04
CA GLU A 116 -9.74 -11.32 -11.31
C GLU A 116 -10.49 -10.51 -12.36
N ARG A 117 -9.74 -9.80 -13.20
CA ARG A 117 -10.33 -9.20 -14.38
C ARG A 117 -10.70 -10.28 -15.40
N PRO A 118 -11.76 -10.05 -16.19
CA PRO A 118 -12.04 -10.85 -17.38
C PRO A 118 -10.81 -10.97 -18.28
N ARG A 119 -10.63 -12.11 -18.95
CA ARG A 119 -9.43 -12.41 -19.76
C ARG A 119 -9.14 -11.32 -20.80
N ASP A 120 -10.18 -10.73 -21.38
CA ASP A 120 -10.08 -9.70 -22.42
C ASP A 120 -9.74 -8.30 -21.88
N GLN A 121 -9.77 -8.09 -20.56
CA GLN A 121 -9.52 -6.81 -19.90
C GLN A 121 -8.27 -6.81 -19.00
N LYS A 122 -7.46 -7.86 -19.09
CA LYS A 122 -6.17 -7.95 -18.38
C LYS A 122 -5.16 -7.00 -19.03
N ASN A 123 -4.65 -6.05 -18.26
CA ASN A 123 -3.63 -5.11 -18.74
C ASN A 123 -2.24 -5.59 -18.31
N LYS A 124 -1.38 -5.95 -19.27
CA LYS A 124 -0.02 -6.44 -19.01
C LYS A 124 0.98 -5.34 -18.61
N ASP A 125 0.67 -4.08 -18.91
CA ASP A 125 1.55 -2.94 -18.60
C ASP A 125 1.49 -2.56 -17.11
N LEU A 126 0.44 -2.99 -16.41
CA LEU A 126 0.22 -2.69 -14.99
C LEU A 126 0.50 -3.93 -14.14
N SER A 127 1.27 -3.75 -13.06
CA SER A 127 1.58 -4.83 -12.11
C SER A 127 0.34 -5.42 -11.40
N THR A 128 -0.76 -4.67 -11.37
CA THR A 128 -2.06 -5.07 -10.83
C THR A 128 -3.11 -5.21 -11.93
N GLY A 129 -2.70 -5.26 -13.19
CA GLY A 129 -3.63 -5.25 -14.33
C GLY A 129 -4.36 -6.56 -14.55
N GLU A 130 -4.04 -7.60 -13.78
CA GLU A 130 -4.74 -8.89 -13.76
C GLU A 130 -5.92 -8.91 -12.78
N VAL A 131 -5.94 -7.97 -11.82
CA VAL A 131 -6.91 -7.91 -10.73
C VAL A 131 -7.65 -6.58 -10.70
N GLU A 132 -8.83 -6.59 -10.08
CA GLU A 132 -9.58 -5.39 -9.72
C GLU A 132 -10.28 -5.60 -8.38
N VAL A 133 -10.75 -4.52 -7.77
CA VAL A 133 -11.41 -4.56 -6.47
C VAL A 133 -12.86 -4.16 -6.63
N VAL A 134 -13.80 -5.05 -6.31
CA VAL A 134 -15.22 -4.71 -6.23
C VAL A 134 -15.45 -3.96 -4.94
N CYS A 135 -15.87 -2.71 -5.06
CA CYS A 135 -16.13 -1.85 -3.92
C CYS A 135 -17.35 -2.33 -3.13
N GLN A 136 -17.21 -2.42 -1.81
CA GLN A 136 -18.30 -2.65 -0.86
C GLN A 136 -18.58 -1.40 -0.02
N GLN A 137 -17.54 -0.57 0.20
CA GLN A 137 -17.69 0.66 0.95
C GLN A 137 -16.69 1.69 0.47
N VAL A 138 -17.19 2.89 0.13
CA VAL A 138 -16.37 4.07 -0.15
C VAL A 138 -16.51 5.06 1.00
N LYS A 139 -15.37 5.52 1.53
CA LYS A 139 -15.30 6.65 2.45
C LYS A 139 -14.40 7.73 1.85
N VAL A 140 -14.94 8.93 1.72
CA VAL A 140 -14.16 10.10 1.31
C VAL A 140 -13.44 10.63 2.55
N LEU A 141 -12.11 10.62 2.52
CA LEU A 141 -11.30 11.15 3.63
C LEU A 141 -11.06 12.65 3.46
N ASN A 142 -10.81 13.08 2.22
CA ASN A 142 -10.64 14.48 1.90
C ASN A 142 -11.02 14.75 0.44
N THR A 143 -11.82 15.78 0.22
CA THR A 143 -12.21 16.20 -1.12
C THR A 143 -11.14 17.15 -1.67
N ALA A 144 -10.66 16.88 -2.89
CA ALA A 144 -9.75 17.80 -3.56
C ALA A 144 -10.47 19.06 -4.03
N LYS A 145 -9.72 20.16 -4.17
CA LYS A 145 -10.24 21.35 -4.86
C LYS A 145 -10.39 21.02 -6.34
N SER A 146 -11.51 21.43 -6.94
CA SER A 146 -11.78 21.22 -8.37
C SER A 146 -10.79 21.97 -9.27
N ASP A 147 -10.24 23.08 -8.77
CA ASP A 147 -9.29 23.94 -9.48
C ASP A 147 -7.84 23.56 -9.15
N ILE A 148 -7.37 22.47 -9.76
CA ILE A 148 -5.98 22.04 -9.65
C ILE A 148 -5.21 22.63 -10.83
N PRO A 149 -4.08 23.34 -10.62
CA PRO A 149 -3.35 24.04 -11.69
C PRO A 149 -2.84 23.11 -12.78
N PHE A 150 -2.71 21.82 -12.46
CA PHE A 150 -2.43 20.80 -13.45
C PHE A 150 -2.82 19.38 -13.02
N GLN A 151 -3.10 18.53 -14.00
CA GLN A 151 -3.29 17.09 -13.79
C GLN A 151 -1.96 16.35 -13.71
N ILE A 152 -1.85 15.36 -12.83
CA ILE A 152 -0.58 14.66 -12.57
C ILE A 152 -0.12 13.81 -13.76
N ARG A 153 -1.04 13.35 -14.61
CA ARG A 153 -0.73 12.56 -15.81
C ARG A 153 0.10 13.33 -16.84
N ASP A 154 -0.16 14.61 -17.05
CA ASP A 154 0.57 15.44 -18.01
C ASP A 154 1.89 16.00 -17.46
N PHE A 155 2.61 15.23 -16.63
CA PHE A 155 3.81 15.69 -15.95
C PHE A 155 4.88 16.27 -16.92
N GLN A 156 5.04 15.68 -18.11
CA GLN A 156 6.08 16.07 -19.07
C GLN A 156 5.76 17.34 -19.89
N LYS A 157 4.50 17.79 -19.93
CA LYS A 157 4.08 18.91 -20.79
C LYS A 157 4.21 20.29 -20.12
N LYS A 158 4.86 20.39 -18.95
CA LYS A 158 4.75 21.57 -18.07
C LYS A 158 6.02 22.39 -17.94
N ARG A 159 5.84 23.70 -17.82
CA ARG A 159 6.90 24.65 -17.44
C ARG A 159 7.45 24.30 -16.07
N GLU A 160 8.77 24.25 -15.95
CA GLU A 160 9.48 23.91 -14.72
C GLU A 160 9.10 24.83 -13.54
N GLN A 161 8.93 26.12 -13.79
CA GLN A 161 8.51 27.10 -12.77
C GLN A 161 7.21 26.70 -12.06
N LEU A 162 6.19 26.25 -12.82
CA LEU A 162 4.92 25.81 -12.26
C LEU A 162 5.07 24.52 -11.45
N ARG A 163 5.96 23.62 -11.90
CA ARG A 163 6.26 22.36 -11.19
C ARG A 163 6.97 22.60 -9.87
N LEU A 164 7.84 23.61 -9.78
CA LEU A 164 8.49 24.00 -8.54
C LEU A 164 7.52 24.71 -7.58
N GLN A 165 6.65 25.59 -8.08
CA GLN A 165 5.63 26.25 -7.27
C GLN A 165 4.66 25.24 -6.64
N TYR A 166 4.22 24.25 -7.41
CA TYR A 166 3.31 23.19 -6.94
C TYR A 166 4.05 21.85 -6.77
N ARG A 167 5.25 21.89 -6.18
CA ARG A 167 6.11 20.71 -6.02
C ARG A 167 5.44 19.58 -5.24
N TYR A 168 4.56 19.91 -4.30
CA TYR A 168 3.79 18.91 -3.54
C TYR A 168 2.84 18.06 -4.41
N LEU A 169 2.34 18.60 -5.52
CA LEU A 169 1.59 17.84 -6.53
C LEU A 169 2.54 17.08 -7.47
N ASP A 170 3.64 17.71 -7.85
CA ASP A 170 4.65 17.14 -8.75
C ASP A 170 5.28 15.86 -8.17
N LEU A 171 5.58 15.86 -6.87
CA LEU A 171 6.12 14.71 -6.14
C LEU A 171 5.19 13.50 -6.11
N ARG A 172 3.90 13.69 -6.39
CA ARG A 172 2.96 12.57 -6.51
C ARG A 172 3.09 11.86 -7.85
N SER A 173 3.73 12.42 -8.88
CA SER A 173 3.92 11.72 -10.16
C SER A 173 4.67 10.39 -9.96
N PRO A 174 4.27 9.29 -10.61
CA PRO A 174 4.97 8.01 -10.49
C PRO A 174 6.42 8.10 -10.97
N GLU A 175 6.71 8.94 -11.96
CA GLU A 175 8.08 9.23 -12.39
C GLU A 175 8.85 9.84 -11.23
N MET A 176 8.38 10.92 -10.62
CA MET A 176 9.06 11.57 -9.49
C MET A 176 9.18 10.69 -8.25
N SER A 177 8.15 9.90 -7.95
CA SER A 177 8.14 8.97 -6.82
C SER A 177 9.19 7.86 -6.98
N ARG A 178 9.38 7.35 -8.21
CA ARG A 178 10.32 6.25 -8.52
C ARG A 178 11.71 6.71 -8.93
N SER A 179 11.81 7.65 -9.87
CA SER A 179 13.05 8.09 -10.52
C SER A 179 13.78 9.18 -9.74
N GLN A 180 13.07 10.09 -9.07
CA GLN A 180 13.69 11.20 -8.35
C GLN A 180 13.77 10.95 -6.84
N GLY A 181 14.63 10.01 -6.47
CA GLY A 181 15.47 10.16 -5.29
C GLY A 181 14.84 9.99 -3.90
N ARG A 182 13.52 9.98 -3.67
CA ARG A 182 13.05 9.86 -2.27
C ARG A 182 13.34 8.48 -1.67
N LEU A 183 12.92 7.41 -2.34
CA LEU A 183 13.17 6.04 -1.88
C LEU A 183 14.64 5.63 -2.04
N LEU A 184 15.28 6.01 -3.15
CA LEU A 184 16.68 5.69 -3.40
C LEU A 184 17.65 6.48 -2.49
N LYS A 185 17.41 7.78 -2.25
CA LYS A 185 18.21 8.57 -1.29
C LYS A 185 17.94 8.13 0.14
N ASP A 186 16.70 7.81 0.51
CA ASP A 186 16.39 7.27 1.84
C ASP A 186 17.10 5.94 2.06
N LEU A 187 17.02 5.01 1.10
CA LEU A 187 17.73 3.74 1.16
C LEU A 187 19.25 3.92 1.23
N GLY A 188 19.81 4.82 0.42
CA GLY A 188 21.23 5.16 0.44
C GLY A 188 21.67 5.71 1.79
N THR A 189 20.97 6.72 2.30
CA THR A 189 21.25 7.36 3.60
C THR A 189 21.11 6.37 4.74
N LYS A 190 20.06 5.54 4.72
CA LYS A 190 19.83 4.50 5.72
C LYS A 190 20.94 3.45 5.70
N ARG A 191 21.40 3.04 4.50
CA ARG A 191 22.48 2.06 4.35
C ARG A 191 23.81 2.62 4.81
N ILE A 192 24.13 3.86 4.45
CA ILE A 192 25.31 4.59 4.94
C ILE A 192 25.26 4.68 6.46
N ARG A 193 24.14 5.13 7.03
CA ARG A 193 23.96 5.22 8.48
C ARG A 193 24.14 3.88 9.17
N THR A 194 23.50 2.82 8.66
CA THR A 194 23.61 1.47 9.23
C THR A 194 25.05 0.96 9.18
N PHE A 195 25.77 1.24 8.09
CA PHE A 195 27.17 0.89 7.94
C PHE A 195 28.07 1.64 8.93
N LEU A 196 27.90 2.95 9.06
CA LEU A 196 28.67 3.79 9.98
C LEU A 196 28.39 3.42 11.45
N GLN A 197 27.12 3.20 11.81
CA GLN A 197 26.74 2.80 13.17
C GLN A 197 27.27 1.40 13.54
N GLY A 198 27.22 0.45 12.59
CA GLY A 198 27.66 -0.93 12.83
C GLY A 198 29.18 -1.08 12.93
N LYS A 199 29.94 -0.47 12.00
CA LYS A 199 31.41 -0.63 11.95
C LYS A 199 32.16 0.37 12.81
N LEU A 200 31.75 1.64 12.82
CA LEU A 200 32.54 2.71 13.42
C LEU A 200 32.04 3.06 14.83
N LYS A 201 30.87 2.55 15.28
CA LYS A 201 30.19 2.98 16.52
C LYS A 201 30.10 4.50 16.65
N TRP A 202 30.14 5.20 15.51
CA TRP A 202 30.04 6.66 15.45
C TRP A 202 28.57 7.03 15.66
N CYS A 203 28.20 7.24 16.91
CA CYS A 203 27.04 8.01 17.29
C CYS A 203 27.56 9.13 18.18
N VAL A 204 27.63 10.34 17.63
CA VAL A 204 27.96 11.53 18.43
C VAL A 204 26.88 11.61 19.51
N SER A 205 27.26 11.38 20.77
CA SER A 205 26.34 11.64 21.88
C SER A 205 26.07 13.13 21.89
N ARG A 206 24.80 13.50 21.82
CA ARG A 206 24.39 14.88 21.98
C ARG A 206 24.64 15.34 23.41
#